data_AF-G9L1K2-F1
#
_entry.id   AF-G9L1K2-F1
#
_cell.length_a   1.000
_cell.length_b   1.000
_cell.length_c   1.000
_cell.angle_alpha   90.00
_cell.angle_beta   90.00
_cell.angle_gamma   90.00
#
_symmetry.space_group_name_H-M   'P 1'
#
loop_
_entity.id
_entity.type
_entity.pdbx_description
1 polymer ?
#
loop_
_entity_poly.entity_id
_entity_poly.type
_entity_poly.pdbx_seq_one_letter_code
_entity_poly.pdbx_strand_id
1 'polypeptide(L)'
;KYFVNFFFYKFGLEICFLMAVTVIGQRMNFMVILHGCWLVALLTRRHRAAIARLWPNYCLFLALFLLYQYLLCLGIPPALCLDYPWRWSQAVPMNSALIKWLYLPDFLRAPDSTGLISDFLLLLCASQQWQVFCAERTEEWQVMAGVNTDRLDLPLGESRDVPNFLYCRSYLDMLKVAVFRYLFWLVLVVVFVTGATRVSVFGLGYLLACFYLLLFGTSLLQGHARTRLVLWDCLILYNVTVIISKNMLSLLSCVFVEQMQSSFCWVVQLFSLVCTVKGYYDPKEMLSRDRDCLLPVEEAGVLWDSVCFLFLLLQRRVFLSRYFLHVCAELQATALQASRGFALYNAANLKSIDLHRKAEEKSLAQLKRQMERIRAKQEKHRQSRAGRSQPQEPPDPTQEP
;
A
#
# COMPACT_ATOMS: atom_id res chain seq x y z
N LYS A 1 26.07 3.65 5.51
CA LYS A 1 26.75 3.50 6.83
C LYS A 1 25.76 3.60 7.99
N TYR A 2 25.07 4.72 8.21
CA TYR A 2 24.11 4.84 9.31
C TYR A 2 23.05 3.73 9.34
N PHE A 3 22.35 3.49 8.22
CA PHE A 3 21.37 2.41 8.17
C PHE A 3 22.00 1.03 8.37
N VAL A 4 23.21 0.76 7.89
CA VAL A 4 23.85 -0.55 8.12
C VAL A 4 24.08 -0.80 9.62
N ASN A 5 24.46 0.22 10.37
CA ASN A 5 24.75 0.08 11.79
C ASN A 5 23.49 0.12 12.68
N PHE A 6 22.49 0.93 12.32
CA PHE A 6 21.33 1.22 13.18
C PHE A 6 19.98 0.84 12.56
N PHE A 7 19.96 -0.04 11.54
CA PHE A 7 18.70 -0.45 10.89
C PHE A 7 17.71 -1.03 11.90
N PHE A 8 18.13 -2.05 12.64
CA PHE A 8 17.29 -2.74 13.62
C PHE A 8 16.94 -1.84 14.81
N TYR A 9 17.85 -0.93 15.19
CA TYR A 9 17.55 0.08 16.21
C TYR A 9 16.40 1.01 15.80
N LYS A 10 16.28 1.35 14.51
CA LYS A 10 15.22 2.25 14.01
C LYS A 10 13.93 1.53 13.58
N PHE A 11 14.02 0.32 13.03
CA PHE A 11 12.91 -0.42 12.41
C PHE A 11 12.60 -1.77 13.08
N GLY A 12 13.16 -2.05 14.26
CA GLY A 12 13.07 -3.37 14.87
C GLY A 12 11.64 -3.80 15.23
N LEU A 13 10.76 -2.88 15.66
CA LEU A 13 9.35 -3.21 15.91
C LEU A 13 8.62 -3.61 14.64
N GLU A 14 8.85 -2.87 13.56
CA GLU A 14 8.24 -3.12 12.25
C GLU A 14 8.68 -4.49 11.70
N ILE A 15 9.96 -4.83 11.87
CA ILE A 15 10.49 -6.15 11.50
C ILE A 15 9.88 -7.25 12.37
N CYS A 16 9.79 -7.07 13.69
CA CYS A 16 9.15 -8.04 14.59
C CYS A 16 7.70 -8.30 14.22
N PHE A 17 6.91 -7.26 13.93
CA PHE A 17 5.52 -7.43 13.50
C PHE A 17 5.42 -8.09 12.13
N LEU A 18 6.30 -7.76 11.18
CA LEU A 18 6.34 -8.44 9.88
C LEU A 18 6.67 -9.92 10.03
N MET A 19 7.65 -10.27 10.88
CA MET A 19 7.99 -11.66 11.18
C MET A 19 6.80 -12.39 11.81
N ALA A 20 6.08 -11.75 12.74
CA ALA A 20 4.88 -12.34 13.35
C ALA A 20 3.79 -12.63 12.31
N VAL A 21 3.51 -11.68 11.41
CA VAL A 21 2.54 -11.88 10.31
C VAL A 21 3.00 -12.98 9.36
N THR A 22 4.30 -13.05 9.07
CA THR A 22 4.87 -14.09 8.19
C THR A 22 4.73 -15.48 8.81
N VAL A 23 5.02 -15.62 10.12
CA VAL A 23 4.74 -16.85 10.88
C VAL A 23 3.26 -17.21 10.80
N ILE A 24 2.37 -16.22 11.01
CA ILE A 24 0.94 -16.45 10.97
C ILE A 24 0.48 -16.96 9.61
N GLY A 25 1.04 -16.39 8.55
CA GLY A 25 0.70 -16.71 7.17
C GLY A 25 1.24 -18.03 6.66
N GLN A 26 2.44 -18.45 7.10
CA GLN A 26 3.06 -19.69 6.65
C GLN A 26 2.47 -20.93 7.34
N ARG A 27 2.15 -20.83 8.63
CA ARG A 27 1.77 -21.98 9.46
C ARG A 27 0.28 -22.32 9.39
N MET A 28 -0.60 -21.31 9.31
CA MET A 28 -2.08 -21.43 9.29
C MET A 28 -2.66 -22.54 10.19
N ASN A 29 -2.19 -22.64 11.44
CA ASN A 29 -2.61 -23.66 12.41
C ASN A 29 -3.24 -23.03 13.66
N PHE A 30 -3.80 -23.86 14.55
CA PHE A 30 -4.46 -23.39 15.78
C PHE A 30 -3.51 -22.66 16.74
N MET A 31 -2.25 -23.11 16.83
CA MET A 31 -1.25 -22.50 17.72
C MET A 31 -0.95 -21.05 17.34
N VAL A 32 -1.00 -20.75 16.04
CA VAL A 32 -0.75 -19.42 15.49
C VAL A 32 -1.83 -18.39 15.84
N ILE A 33 -3.04 -18.84 16.20
CA ILE A 33 -4.12 -17.95 16.67
C ILE A 33 -3.65 -17.17 17.89
N LEU A 34 -2.91 -17.82 18.79
CA LEU A 34 -2.35 -17.19 19.98
C LEU A 34 -1.34 -16.08 19.61
N HIS A 35 -0.51 -16.30 18.57
CA HIS A 35 0.35 -15.24 18.04
C HIS A 35 -0.48 -14.07 17.47
N GLY A 36 -1.58 -14.35 16.78
CA GLY A 36 -2.51 -13.33 16.28
C GLY A 36 -3.14 -12.51 17.40
N CYS A 37 -3.63 -13.16 18.47
CA CYS A 37 -4.19 -12.48 19.63
C CYS A 37 -3.17 -11.56 20.32
N TRP A 38 -1.93 -12.04 20.51
CA TRP A 38 -0.85 -11.21 21.04
C TRP A 38 -0.48 -10.05 20.13
N LEU A 39 -0.45 -10.27 18.81
CA LEU A 39 -0.19 -9.22 17.82
C LEU A 39 -1.25 -8.10 17.92
N VAL A 40 -2.54 -8.44 18.01
CA VAL A 40 -3.62 -7.47 18.22
C VAL A 40 -3.47 -6.75 19.56
N ALA A 41 -3.14 -7.47 20.64
CA ALA A 41 -2.90 -6.86 21.95
C ALA A 41 -1.73 -5.85 21.94
N LEU A 42 -0.69 -6.11 21.13
CA LEU A 42 0.44 -5.18 20.96
C LEU A 42 0.07 -3.99 20.05
N LEU A 43 -0.63 -4.22 18.93
CA LEU A 43 -0.99 -3.16 17.98
C LEU A 43 -2.06 -2.20 18.48
N THR A 44 -2.98 -2.67 19.34
CA THR A 44 -3.94 -1.79 20.03
C THR A 44 -3.24 -0.79 20.95
N ARG A 45 -2.01 -1.10 21.42
CA ARG A 45 -1.15 -0.16 22.15
C ARG A 45 -0.40 0.73 21.17
N ARG A 46 -1.04 1.83 20.76
CA ARG A 46 -0.51 2.76 19.73
C ARG A 46 0.85 3.40 20.03
N HIS A 47 1.23 3.51 21.30
CA HIS A 47 2.48 4.19 21.70
C HIS A 47 3.60 3.19 21.99
N ARG A 48 4.80 3.45 21.44
CA ARG A 48 6.02 2.67 21.72
C ARG A 48 6.30 2.49 23.21
N ALA A 49 6.09 3.51 24.03
CA ALA A 49 6.25 3.41 25.48
C ALA A 49 5.26 2.44 26.16
N ALA A 50 4.04 2.30 25.61
CA ALA A 50 3.07 1.33 26.10
C ALA A 50 3.45 -0.09 25.67
N ILE A 51 3.94 -0.26 24.43
CA ILE A 51 4.45 -1.54 23.92
C ILE A 51 5.66 -1.99 24.74
N ALA A 52 6.62 -1.11 25.01
CA ALA A 52 7.84 -1.42 25.77
C ALA A 52 7.56 -1.94 27.20
N ARG A 53 6.43 -1.56 27.82
CA ARG A 53 6.03 -2.09 29.13
C ARG A 53 5.52 -3.53 29.08
N LEU A 54 4.86 -3.91 27.99
CA LEU A 54 4.30 -5.26 27.80
C LEU A 54 5.28 -6.21 27.08
N TRP A 55 6.28 -5.66 26.39
CA TRP A 55 7.25 -6.42 25.61
C TRP A 55 7.96 -7.54 26.37
N PRO A 56 8.37 -7.34 27.65
CA PRO A 56 8.96 -8.40 28.44
C PRO A 56 8.08 -9.64 28.58
N ASN A 57 6.80 -9.44 28.88
CA ASN A 57 5.83 -10.51 29.05
C ASN A 57 5.57 -11.23 27.71
N TYR A 58 5.56 -10.48 26.61
CA TYR A 58 5.45 -11.06 25.27
C TYR A 58 6.66 -11.93 24.90
N CYS A 59 7.89 -11.50 25.20
CA CYS A 59 9.10 -12.30 24.96
C CYS A 59 9.12 -13.58 25.80
N LEU A 60 8.71 -13.49 27.08
CA LEU A 60 8.56 -14.65 27.94
C LEU A 60 7.52 -15.63 27.39
N PHE A 61 6.36 -15.12 26.95
CA PHE A 61 5.34 -15.91 26.29
C PHE A 61 5.88 -16.62 25.05
N LEU A 62 6.58 -15.91 24.15
CA LEU A 62 7.17 -16.51 22.95
C LEU A 62 8.17 -17.64 23.29
N ALA A 63 9.01 -17.45 24.31
CA ALA A 63 9.98 -18.45 24.73
C ALA A 63 9.30 -19.72 25.28
N LEU A 64 8.34 -19.55 26.19
CA LEU A 64 7.56 -20.66 26.75
C LEU A 64 6.72 -21.36 25.67
N PHE A 65 6.17 -20.59 24.74
CA PHE A 65 5.35 -21.12 23.66
C PHE A 65 6.17 -21.92 22.67
N LEU A 66 7.38 -21.49 22.33
CA LEU A 66 8.31 -22.24 21.49
C LEU A 66 8.71 -23.57 22.16
N LEU A 67 9.02 -23.54 23.46
CA LEU A 67 9.31 -24.76 24.22
C LEU A 67 8.13 -25.72 24.21
N TYR A 68 6.92 -25.21 24.42
CA TYR A 68 5.68 -26.00 24.35
C TYR A 68 5.47 -26.62 22.96
N GLN A 69 5.65 -25.85 21.88
CA GLN A 69 5.56 -26.36 20.51
C GLN A 69 6.61 -27.43 20.21
N TYR A 70 7.83 -27.26 20.73
CA TYR A 70 8.90 -28.25 20.57
C TYR A 70 8.56 -29.56 21.29
N LEU A 71 8.06 -29.49 22.53
CA LEU A 71 7.57 -30.65 23.28
C LEU A 71 6.44 -31.39 22.55
N LEU A 72 5.52 -30.65 21.92
CA LEU A 72 4.49 -31.25 21.06
C LEU A 72 5.07 -31.96 19.83
N CYS A 73 6.19 -31.50 19.28
CA CYS A 73 6.85 -32.17 18.17
C CYS A 73 7.55 -33.47 18.59
N LEU A 74 8.09 -33.54 19.82
CA LEU A 74 8.66 -34.77 20.36
C LEU A 74 7.59 -35.82 20.67
N GLY A 75 6.51 -35.38 21.31
CA GLY A 75 5.45 -36.27 21.73
C GLY A 75 5.92 -37.38 22.68
N ILE A 76 5.18 -38.48 22.73
CA ILE A 76 5.50 -39.68 23.51
C ILE A 76 6.55 -40.50 22.75
N PRO A 77 7.59 -41.03 23.45
CA PRO A 77 8.57 -41.92 22.83
C PRO A 77 7.92 -43.10 22.10
N PRO A 78 8.26 -43.35 20.82
CA PRO A 78 7.66 -44.44 20.05
C PRO A 78 7.97 -45.83 20.63
N ALA A 79 9.00 -45.94 21.47
CA ALA A 79 9.37 -47.17 22.17
C ALA A 79 8.32 -47.65 23.19
N LEU A 80 7.41 -46.78 23.64
CA LEU A 80 6.38 -47.14 24.61
C LEU A 80 5.18 -47.88 23.99
N CYS A 81 5.09 -47.96 22.66
CA CYS A 81 3.98 -48.61 21.94
C CYS A 81 2.57 -48.17 22.40
N LEU A 82 2.45 -46.94 22.91
CA LEU A 82 1.18 -46.32 23.28
C LEU A 82 0.75 -45.40 22.13
N ASP A 83 -0.43 -45.65 21.56
CA ASP A 83 -1.04 -44.69 20.63
C ASP A 83 -1.69 -43.54 21.39
N TYR A 84 -1.91 -42.47 20.64
CA TYR A 84 -2.51 -41.27 21.20
C TYR A 84 -4.05 -41.34 21.30
N PRO A 85 -4.63 -40.70 22.33
CA PRO A 85 -6.05 -40.85 22.66
C PRO A 85 -7.02 -40.29 21.61
N TRP A 86 -6.59 -39.35 20.75
CA TRP A 86 -7.46 -38.77 19.70
C TRP A 86 -7.82 -39.75 18.58
N ARG A 87 -7.09 -40.87 18.43
CA ARG A 87 -7.46 -41.92 17.46
C ARG A 87 -8.39 -42.99 18.04
N TRP A 88 -8.44 -43.13 19.36
CA TRP A 88 -9.26 -44.14 20.05
C TRP A 88 -10.67 -43.66 20.40
N SER A 89 -10.94 -42.36 20.37
CA SER A 89 -12.25 -41.81 20.72
C SER A 89 -13.27 -42.04 19.58
N GLN A 90 -14.29 -42.88 19.82
CA GLN A 90 -15.43 -43.07 18.89
C GLN A 90 -16.41 -41.89 18.88
N ALA A 91 -16.36 -41.00 19.88
CA ALA A 91 -17.33 -39.91 20.04
C ALA A 91 -17.13 -38.77 19.02
N VAL A 92 -15.91 -38.55 18.52
CA VAL A 92 -15.64 -37.61 17.43
C VAL A 92 -14.53 -38.19 16.54
N PRO A 93 -14.83 -38.71 15.34
CA PRO A 93 -13.79 -39.13 14.42
C PRO A 93 -12.99 -37.90 13.96
N MET A 94 -11.82 -37.71 14.56
CA MET A 94 -10.91 -36.61 14.22
C MET A 94 -10.22 -36.95 12.89
N ASN A 95 -10.63 -36.26 11.82
CA ASN A 95 -9.97 -36.38 10.52
C ASN A 95 -8.47 -36.08 10.66
N SER A 96 -7.61 -36.78 9.90
CA SER A 96 -6.15 -36.55 9.94
C SER A 96 -5.76 -35.11 9.59
N ALA A 97 -6.59 -34.41 8.79
CA ALA A 97 -6.43 -32.99 8.51
C ALA A 97 -6.70 -32.10 9.74
N LEU A 98 -7.70 -32.45 10.57
CA LEU A 98 -8.03 -31.69 11.78
C LEU A 98 -6.91 -31.79 12.81
N ILE A 99 -6.36 -33.00 13.01
CA ILE A 99 -5.21 -33.24 13.90
C ILE A 99 -4.01 -32.38 13.48
N LYS A 100 -3.73 -32.35 12.17
CA LYS A 100 -2.66 -31.50 11.61
C LYS A 100 -2.91 -30.01 11.83
N TRP A 101 -4.15 -29.53 11.65
CA TRP A 101 -4.50 -28.11 11.88
C TRP A 101 -4.44 -27.71 13.36
N LEU A 102 -4.83 -28.59 14.29
CA LEU A 102 -4.69 -28.36 15.73
C LEU A 102 -3.23 -28.39 16.21
N TYR A 103 -2.31 -28.87 15.38
CA TYR A 103 -0.89 -29.08 15.74
C TYR A 103 -0.71 -30.07 16.89
N LEU A 104 -1.50 -31.15 16.88
CA LEU A 104 -1.36 -32.26 17.81
C LEU A 104 -0.23 -33.20 17.35
N PRO A 105 0.55 -33.79 18.27
CA PRO A 105 1.47 -34.85 17.91
C PRO A 105 0.69 -36.01 17.27
N ASP A 106 1.30 -36.75 16.36
CA ASP A 106 0.71 -37.98 15.82
C ASP A 106 1.82 -38.78 15.14
N PHE A 107 1.76 -40.11 15.22
CA PHE A 107 2.76 -40.97 14.58
C PHE A 107 2.52 -41.11 13.06
N LEU A 108 1.26 -41.05 12.63
CA LEU A 108 0.86 -41.19 11.23
C LEU A 108 1.07 -39.89 10.44
N ARG A 109 0.71 -38.74 11.04
CA ARG A 109 0.95 -37.43 10.45
C ARG A 109 1.73 -36.54 11.40
N ALA A 110 3.04 -36.73 11.42
CA ALA A 110 3.95 -35.96 12.27
C ALA A 110 3.79 -34.44 12.02
N PRO A 111 3.78 -33.63 13.09
CA PRO A 111 3.74 -32.18 12.97
C PRO A 111 5.00 -31.67 12.26
N ASP A 112 4.83 -30.68 11.38
CA ASP A 112 5.96 -30.12 10.66
C ASP A 112 6.84 -29.29 11.62
N SER A 113 8.08 -29.74 11.79
CA SER A 113 9.09 -29.10 12.64
C SER A 113 9.85 -27.99 11.92
N THR A 114 9.84 -27.96 10.58
CA THR A 114 10.52 -26.89 9.82
C THR A 114 9.89 -25.52 10.08
N GLY A 115 8.58 -25.49 10.33
CA GLY A 115 7.88 -24.26 10.70
C GLY A 115 8.32 -23.65 12.03
N LEU A 116 8.90 -24.43 12.96
CA LEU A 116 9.43 -23.88 14.23
C LEU A 116 10.61 -22.93 14.01
N ILE A 117 11.32 -23.04 12.89
CA ILE A 117 12.44 -22.17 12.57
C ILE A 117 11.95 -20.72 12.44
N SER A 118 10.80 -20.51 11.81
CA SER A 118 10.20 -19.17 11.69
C SER A 118 9.79 -18.60 13.06
N ASP A 119 9.26 -19.43 13.96
CA ASP A 119 8.95 -19.05 15.34
C ASP A 119 10.20 -18.73 16.16
N PHE A 120 11.29 -19.48 15.96
CA PHE A 120 12.58 -19.19 16.58
C PHE A 120 13.15 -17.85 16.07
N LEU A 121 13.07 -17.58 14.77
CA LEU A 121 13.49 -16.28 14.21
C LEU A 121 12.65 -15.12 14.76
N LEU A 122 11.35 -15.33 14.96
CA LEU A 122 10.48 -14.35 15.62
C LEU A 122 10.94 -14.08 17.06
N LEU A 123 11.23 -15.13 17.84
CA LEU A 123 11.75 -14.99 19.21
C LEU A 123 13.11 -14.27 19.22
N LEU A 124 14.00 -14.61 18.29
CA LEU A 124 15.30 -13.95 18.14
C LEU A 124 15.11 -12.44 17.88
N CYS A 125 14.29 -12.07 16.90
CA CYS A 125 13.97 -10.66 16.64
C CYS A 125 13.35 -9.97 17.87
N ALA A 126 12.42 -10.62 18.57
CA ALA A 126 11.77 -10.06 19.75
C ALA A 126 12.76 -9.84 20.91
N SER A 127 13.72 -10.76 21.10
CA SER A 127 14.78 -10.65 22.10
C SER A 127 15.74 -9.50 21.80
N GLN A 128 16.14 -9.32 20.54
CA GLN A 128 16.96 -8.18 20.12
C GLN A 128 16.18 -6.86 20.29
N GLN A 129 14.87 -6.87 20.00
CA GLN A 129 14.03 -5.70 20.18
C GLN A 129 13.86 -5.32 21.65
N TRP A 130 13.89 -6.29 22.58
CA TRP A 130 13.99 -5.99 24.01
C TRP A 130 15.26 -5.19 24.29
N GLN A 131 16.42 -5.65 23.80
CA GLN A 131 17.69 -4.94 24.00
C GLN A 131 17.64 -3.52 23.44
N VAL A 132 16.99 -3.31 22.28
CA VAL A 132 16.75 -1.97 21.72
C VAL A 132 15.92 -1.10 22.69
N PHE A 133 14.88 -1.63 23.32
CA PHE A 133 14.10 -0.89 24.32
C PHE A 133 14.90 -0.53 25.58
N CYS A 134 15.85 -1.37 25.98
CA CYS A 134 16.79 -1.05 27.05
C CYS A 134 17.78 0.04 26.60
N ALA A 135 18.36 -0.12 25.41
CA ALA A 135 19.33 0.83 24.84
C ALA A 135 18.73 2.23 24.66
N GLU A 136 17.45 2.34 24.30
CA GLU A 136 16.73 3.61 24.18
C GLU A 136 16.67 4.44 25.47
N ARG A 137 16.84 3.81 26.64
CA ARG A 137 16.87 4.49 27.95
C ARG A 137 18.24 5.07 28.29
N THR A 138 19.29 4.63 27.61
CA THR A 138 20.68 5.05 27.85
C THR A 138 21.03 6.27 27.01
N GLU A 139 21.62 7.29 27.63
CA GLU A 139 21.99 8.55 26.95
C GLU A 139 23.04 8.35 25.86
N GLU A 140 24.00 7.45 26.05
CA GLU A 140 25.05 7.15 25.05
C GLU A 140 24.47 6.77 23.68
N TRP A 141 23.46 5.89 23.68
CA TRP A 141 22.78 5.45 22.46
C TRP A 141 21.89 6.55 21.86
N GLN A 142 21.35 7.44 22.68
CA GLN A 142 20.59 8.60 22.21
C GLN A 142 21.50 9.60 21.49
N VAL A 143 22.73 9.80 21.95
CA VAL A 143 23.71 10.67 21.29
C VAL A 143 24.14 10.09 19.93
N MET A 144 24.42 8.78 19.88
CA MET A 144 24.94 8.13 18.67
C MET A 144 23.88 7.87 17.60
N ALA A 145 22.68 7.43 18.00
CA ALA A 145 21.63 6.98 17.09
C ALA A 145 20.39 7.89 17.09
N GLY A 146 20.32 8.88 17.97
CA GLY A 146 19.20 9.79 18.11
C GLY A 146 18.00 9.18 18.85
N VAL A 147 17.13 10.06 19.34
CA VAL A 147 15.90 9.70 20.08
C VAL A 147 14.89 8.98 19.16
N ASN A 148 14.23 7.95 19.69
CA ASN A 148 13.28 7.07 18.98
C ASN A 148 11.82 7.23 19.47
N THR A 149 11.41 8.45 19.81
CA THR A 149 10.08 8.71 20.36
C THR A 149 9.02 8.90 19.27
N ASP A 150 7.81 8.38 19.50
CA ASP A 150 6.65 8.58 18.62
C ASP A 150 5.97 9.95 18.80
N ARG A 151 6.54 10.86 19.60
CA ARG A 151 5.99 12.20 19.84
C ARG A 151 6.57 13.19 18.83
N LEU A 152 5.68 13.84 18.08
CA LEU A 152 6.04 14.95 17.18
C LEU A 152 6.15 16.29 17.92
N ASP A 153 5.57 16.40 19.11
CA ASP A 153 5.56 17.63 19.89
C ASP A 153 6.97 17.95 20.38
N LEU A 154 7.51 19.07 19.89
CA LEU A 154 8.76 19.63 20.36
C LEU A 154 8.48 20.39 21.67
N PRO A 155 9.23 20.17 22.76
CA PRO A 155 9.15 21.07 23.91
C PRO A 155 9.43 22.50 23.44
N LEU A 156 8.62 23.44 23.92
CA LEU A 156 8.69 24.85 23.55
C LEU A 156 10.12 25.39 23.79
N GLY A 157 10.89 25.64 22.73
CA GLY A 157 12.24 26.22 22.82
C GLY A 157 13.36 25.47 22.08
N GLU A 158 13.16 24.23 21.65
CA GLU A 158 14.15 23.55 20.80
C GLU A 158 14.05 24.03 19.33
N SER A 159 15.20 24.24 18.69
CA SER A 159 15.27 24.58 17.27
C SER A 159 14.88 23.37 16.41
N ARG A 160 14.34 23.60 15.19
CA ARG A 160 14.08 22.51 14.23
C ARG A 160 15.41 21.82 13.87
N ASP A 161 15.72 20.71 14.53
CA ASP A 161 16.98 19.94 14.34
C ASP A 161 17.23 19.49 12.89
N VAL A 162 16.22 19.52 12.02
CA VAL A 162 16.30 18.98 10.67
C VAL A 162 16.18 20.12 9.64
N PRO A 163 17.23 20.35 8.81
CA PRO A 163 17.19 21.36 7.76
C PRO A 163 16.13 21.01 6.70
N ASN A 164 15.63 22.04 6.01
CA ASN A 164 14.63 21.85 4.96
C ASN A 164 15.26 21.14 3.75
N PHE A 165 14.77 19.93 3.45
CA PHE A 165 15.29 19.05 2.39
C PHE A 165 14.52 19.15 1.07
N LEU A 166 13.42 19.91 1.01
CA LEU A 166 12.54 19.99 -0.17
C LEU A 166 13.23 20.53 -1.43
N TYR A 167 14.21 21.42 -1.26
CA TYR A 167 14.94 22.03 -2.38
C TYR A 167 15.95 21.10 -3.06
N CYS A 168 16.04 19.82 -2.65
CA CYS A 168 16.81 18.78 -3.33
C CYS A 168 18.26 19.18 -3.67
N ARG A 169 19.00 19.78 -2.73
CA ARG A 169 20.40 20.20 -2.97
C ARG A 169 21.36 19.01 -3.11
N SER A 170 20.98 17.85 -2.59
CA SER A 170 21.76 16.61 -2.63
C SER A 170 20.92 15.45 -3.18
N TYR A 171 21.56 14.45 -3.78
CA TYR A 171 20.91 13.19 -4.18
C TYR A 171 20.19 12.51 -3.00
N LEU A 172 20.75 12.64 -1.79
CA LEU A 172 20.12 12.11 -0.58
C LEU A 172 18.83 12.86 -0.24
N ASP A 173 18.76 14.16 -0.52
CA ASP A 173 17.55 14.95 -0.31
C ASP A 173 16.49 14.64 -1.37
N MET A 174 16.89 14.35 -2.61
CA MET A 174 15.99 13.82 -3.64
C MET A 174 15.37 12.48 -3.22
N LEU A 175 16.17 11.56 -2.66
CA LEU A 175 15.66 10.30 -2.12
C LEU A 175 14.73 10.53 -0.92
N LYS A 176 15.06 11.46 -0.01
CA LYS A 176 14.17 11.83 1.09
C LYS A 176 12.82 12.35 0.56
N VAL A 177 12.82 13.26 -0.40
CA VAL A 177 11.56 13.75 -1.00
C VAL A 177 10.80 12.59 -1.64
N ALA A 178 11.47 11.69 -2.35
CA ALA A 178 10.84 10.52 -2.96
C ALA A 178 10.11 9.65 -1.91
N VAL A 179 10.79 9.33 -0.81
CA VAL A 179 10.23 8.50 0.27
C VAL A 179 9.18 9.26 1.09
N PHE A 180 9.45 10.46 1.59
CA PHE A 180 8.54 11.15 2.50
C PHE A 180 7.31 11.75 1.82
N ARG A 181 7.37 12.06 0.50
CA ARG A 181 6.26 12.65 -0.25
C ARG A 181 5.47 11.64 -1.08
N TYR A 182 6.14 10.77 -1.84
CA TYR A 182 5.47 9.91 -2.84
C TYR A 182 5.15 8.51 -2.33
N LEU A 183 5.80 8.02 -1.28
CA LEU A 183 5.53 6.69 -0.71
C LEU A 183 4.06 6.49 -0.35
N PHE A 184 3.36 7.54 0.12
CA PHE A 184 1.94 7.45 0.47
C PHE A 184 1.09 6.93 -0.69
N TRP A 185 1.28 7.48 -1.89
CA TRP A 185 0.55 7.06 -3.09
C TRP A 185 0.96 5.67 -3.55
N LEU A 186 2.25 5.31 -3.39
CA LEU A 186 2.73 3.95 -3.64
C LEU A 186 2.05 2.94 -2.70
N VAL A 187 1.89 3.27 -1.42
CA VAL A 187 1.18 2.40 -0.46
C VAL A 187 -0.27 2.21 -0.89
N LEU A 188 -0.96 3.25 -1.37
CA LEU A 188 -2.32 3.11 -1.89
C LEU A 188 -2.40 2.19 -3.11
N VAL A 189 -1.41 2.25 -4.00
CA VAL A 189 -1.31 1.29 -5.13
C VAL A 189 -1.15 -0.14 -4.62
N VAL A 190 -0.28 -0.36 -3.62
CA VAL A 190 -0.12 -1.70 -3.01
C VAL A 190 -1.44 -2.17 -2.39
N VAL A 191 -2.13 -1.32 -1.62
CA VAL A 191 -3.45 -1.65 -1.05
C VAL A 191 -4.46 -1.98 -2.15
N PHE A 192 -4.48 -1.23 -3.24
CA PHE A 192 -5.34 -1.50 -4.39
C PHE A 192 -5.04 -2.87 -5.02
N VAL A 193 -3.76 -3.16 -5.29
CA VAL A 193 -3.32 -4.46 -5.83
C VAL A 193 -3.72 -5.60 -4.89
N THR A 194 -3.56 -5.42 -3.57
CA THR A 194 -3.96 -6.45 -2.60
C THR A 194 -5.47 -6.70 -2.57
N GLY A 195 -6.29 -5.66 -2.81
CA GLY A 195 -7.74 -5.80 -2.93
C GLY A 195 -8.20 -6.36 -4.28
N ALA A 196 -7.51 -6.01 -5.38
CA ALA A 196 -7.89 -6.37 -6.74
C ALA A 196 -7.43 -7.79 -7.14
N THR A 197 -6.30 -8.26 -6.62
CA THR A 197 -5.78 -9.61 -6.91
C THR A 197 -6.69 -10.72 -6.39
N ARG A 198 -7.46 -10.49 -5.33
CA ARG A 198 -8.38 -11.48 -4.75
C ARG A 198 -9.78 -10.92 -4.54
N VAL A 199 -10.71 -11.38 -5.38
CA VAL A 199 -12.15 -11.12 -5.21
C VAL A 199 -12.64 -11.85 -3.97
N SER A 200 -12.67 -11.13 -2.84
CA SER A 200 -13.19 -11.60 -1.56
C SER A 200 -13.83 -10.43 -0.82
N VAL A 201 -14.67 -10.71 0.17
CA VAL A 201 -15.23 -9.66 1.06
C VAL A 201 -14.11 -8.84 1.73
N PHE A 202 -12.98 -9.48 2.05
CA PHE A 202 -11.81 -8.81 2.59
C PHE A 202 -11.10 -7.94 1.54
N GLY A 203 -11.02 -8.41 0.29
CA GLY A 203 -10.51 -7.61 -0.84
C GLY A 203 -11.34 -6.37 -1.09
N LEU A 204 -12.67 -6.49 -1.02
CA LEU A 204 -13.59 -5.37 -1.17
C LEU A 204 -13.36 -4.28 -0.11
N GLY A 205 -13.09 -4.65 1.14
CA GLY A 205 -12.77 -3.66 2.18
C GLY A 205 -11.46 -2.92 1.92
N TYR A 206 -10.43 -3.58 1.37
CA TYR A 206 -9.23 -2.88 0.90
C TYR A 206 -9.51 -1.92 -0.25
N LEU A 207 -10.35 -2.32 -1.21
CA LEU A 207 -10.75 -1.44 -2.32
C LEU A 207 -11.53 -0.21 -1.83
N LEU A 208 -12.48 -0.40 -0.93
CA LEU A 208 -13.24 0.70 -0.30
C LEU A 208 -12.31 1.64 0.47
N ALA A 209 -11.39 1.11 1.28
CA ALA A 209 -10.41 1.91 1.99
C ALA A 209 -9.48 2.67 1.04
N CYS A 210 -9.06 2.03 -0.05
CA CYS A 210 -8.23 2.65 -1.08
C CYS A 210 -8.96 3.81 -1.77
N PHE A 211 -10.20 3.61 -2.24
CA PHE A 211 -10.99 4.68 -2.86
C PHE A 211 -11.24 5.84 -1.90
N TYR A 212 -11.55 5.54 -0.63
CA TYR A 212 -11.69 6.57 0.40
C TYR A 212 -10.41 7.39 0.56
N LEU A 213 -9.25 6.73 0.67
CA LEU A 213 -7.96 7.40 0.83
C LEU A 213 -7.45 8.09 -0.43
N LEU A 214 -7.83 7.65 -1.63
CA LEU A 214 -7.54 8.35 -2.88
C LEU A 214 -8.35 9.64 -2.98
N LEU A 215 -9.62 9.63 -2.59
CA LEU A 215 -10.50 10.79 -2.61
C LEU A 215 -10.12 11.83 -1.54
N PHE A 216 -9.89 11.38 -0.31
CA PHE A 216 -9.61 12.27 0.83
C PHE A 216 -8.12 12.40 1.17
N GLY A 217 -7.22 11.78 0.41
CA GLY A 217 -5.80 11.67 0.74
C GLY A 217 -5.07 13.02 0.83
N THR A 218 -5.37 13.94 -0.08
CA THR A 218 -4.78 15.30 -0.08
C THR A 218 -5.18 16.07 1.19
N SER A 219 -6.46 16.00 1.58
CA SER A 219 -6.97 16.59 2.82
C SER A 219 -6.39 15.91 4.06
N LEU A 220 -6.26 14.57 4.05
CA LEU A 220 -5.68 13.80 5.15
C LEU A 220 -4.19 14.11 5.40
N LEU A 221 -3.42 14.31 4.33
CA LEU A 221 -2.00 14.68 4.40
C LEU A 221 -1.82 16.10 4.98
N GLN A 222 -2.77 17.01 4.71
CA GLN A 222 -2.78 18.39 5.23
C GLN A 222 -3.33 18.48 6.67
N GLY A 223 -4.17 17.52 7.07
CA GLY A 223 -4.81 17.49 8.38
C GLY A 223 -3.87 17.22 9.56
N HIS A 224 -4.44 17.31 10.76
CA HIS A 224 -3.73 17.08 12.01
C HIS A 224 -3.18 15.64 12.11
N ALA A 225 -1.99 15.50 12.72
CA ALA A 225 -1.34 14.20 12.88
C ALA A 225 -2.22 13.17 13.62
N ARG A 226 -3.01 13.60 14.61
CA ARG A 226 -3.91 12.70 15.38
C ARG A 226 -4.94 12.03 14.49
N THR A 227 -5.71 12.80 13.71
CA THR A 227 -6.77 12.26 12.84
C THR A 227 -6.20 11.31 11.80
N ARG A 228 -5.08 11.68 11.19
CA ARG A 228 -4.37 10.85 10.21
C ARG A 228 -3.89 9.52 10.81
N LEU A 229 -3.27 9.56 11.99
CA LEU A 229 -2.78 8.35 12.66
C LEU A 229 -3.93 7.44 13.10
N VAL A 230 -5.05 7.99 13.59
CA VAL A 230 -6.22 7.18 13.97
C VAL A 230 -6.78 6.43 12.76
N LEU A 231 -6.98 7.13 11.64
CA LEU A 231 -7.47 6.50 10.41
C LEU A 231 -6.49 5.43 9.90
N TRP A 232 -5.19 5.72 9.97
CA TRP A 232 -4.16 4.77 9.53
C TRP A 232 -4.04 3.55 10.45
N ASP A 233 -4.12 3.74 11.76
CA ASP A 233 -4.14 2.66 12.74
C ASP A 233 -5.39 1.77 12.55
N CYS A 234 -6.54 2.33 12.17
CA CYS A 234 -7.72 1.56 11.78
C CYS A 234 -7.48 0.70 10.54
N LEU A 235 -6.75 1.21 9.53
CA LEU A 235 -6.39 0.45 8.33
C LEU A 235 -5.40 -0.68 8.64
N ILE A 236 -4.42 -0.43 9.51
CA ILE A 236 -3.49 -1.47 9.99
C ILE A 236 -4.24 -2.56 10.75
N LEU A 237 -5.16 -2.17 11.64
CA LEU A 237 -5.99 -3.12 12.38
C LEU A 237 -6.88 -3.93 11.45
N TYR A 238 -7.44 -3.31 10.40
CA TYR A 238 -8.20 -4.01 9.37
C TYR A 238 -7.36 -5.09 8.69
N ASN A 239 -6.15 -4.76 8.23
CA ASN A 239 -5.24 -5.71 7.59
C ASN A 239 -4.90 -6.90 8.51
N VAL A 240 -4.60 -6.65 9.78
CA VAL A 240 -4.29 -7.71 10.75
C VAL A 240 -5.52 -8.57 11.03
N THR A 241 -6.70 -7.97 11.11
CA THR A 241 -7.96 -8.70 11.28
C THR A 241 -8.24 -9.59 10.07
N VAL A 242 -7.93 -9.13 8.85
CA VAL A 242 -8.03 -9.94 7.62
C VAL A 242 -7.08 -11.15 7.66
N ILE A 243 -5.85 -10.98 8.14
CA ILE A 243 -4.89 -12.08 8.26
C ILE A 243 -5.38 -13.11 9.28
N ILE A 244 -5.86 -12.67 10.45
CA ILE A 244 -6.38 -13.56 11.50
C ILE A 244 -7.66 -14.25 11.04
N SER A 245 -8.57 -13.54 10.36
CA SER A 245 -9.81 -14.14 9.84
C SER A 245 -9.51 -15.17 8.76
N LYS A 246 -8.55 -14.93 7.87
CA LYS A 246 -8.06 -15.93 6.91
C LYS A 246 -7.46 -17.15 7.60
N ASN A 247 -6.74 -16.97 8.70
CA ASN A 247 -6.28 -18.08 9.53
C ASN A 247 -7.46 -18.85 10.14
N MET A 248 -8.50 -18.19 10.65
CA MET A 248 -9.68 -18.88 11.19
C MET A 248 -10.42 -19.68 10.13
N LEU A 249 -10.59 -19.07 8.96
CA LEU A 249 -11.25 -19.71 7.82
C LEU A 249 -10.41 -20.83 7.20
N SER A 250 -9.10 -20.90 7.48
CA SER A 250 -8.25 -22.02 7.07
C SER A 250 -8.67 -23.35 7.70
N LEU A 251 -9.31 -23.32 8.87
CA LEU A 251 -9.93 -24.52 9.47
C LEU A 251 -10.94 -25.13 8.51
N LEU A 252 -11.87 -24.30 8.01
CA LEU A 252 -12.92 -24.72 7.10
C LEU A 252 -12.34 -25.19 5.76
N SER A 253 -11.32 -24.49 5.25
CA SER A 253 -10.75 -24.75 3.93
C SER A 253 -9.72 -25.89 3.88
N CYS A 254 -9.06 -26.22 4.98
CA CYS A 254 -8.07 -27.30 5.03
C CYS A 254 -8.66 -28.60 5.61
N VAL A 255 -9.65 -28.52 6.50
CA VAL A 255 -10.21 -29.70 7.20
C VAL A 255 -11.51 -30.20 6.58
N PHE A 256 -12.40 -29.29 6.16
CA PHE A 256 -13.77 -29.63 5.73
C PHE A 256 -14.00 -29.40 4.23
N VAL A 257 -12.97 -29.61 3.40
CA VAL A 257 -13.02 -29.35 1.94
C VAL A 257 -14.22 -30.04 1.28
N GLU A 258 -14.39 -31.34 1.48
CA GLU A 258 -15.44 -32.13 0.82
C GLU A 258 -16.85 -31.68 1.22
N GLN A 259 -17.06 -31.37 2.51
CA GLN A 259 -18.36 -30.92 3.02
C GLN A 259 -18.69 -29.49 2.55
N MET A 260 -17.68 -28.63 2.42
CA MET A 260 -17.85 -27.27 1.90
C MET A 260 -18.10 -27.24 0.39
N GLN A 261 -17.46 -28.12 -0.40
CA GLN A 261 -17.71 -28.23 -1.84
C GLN A 261 -19.13 -28.72 -2.15
N SER A 262 -19.59 -29.74 -1.40
CA SER A 262 -20.90 -30.34 -1.64
C SER A 262 -22.08 -29.46 -1.20
N SER A 263 -21.95 -28.71 -0.09
CA SER A 263 -23.10 -27.97 0.49
C SER A 263 -22.95 -26.44 0.45
N PHE A 264 -21.74 -25.88 0.33
CA PHE A 264 -21.48 -24.45 0.54
C PHE A 264 -20.45 -23.84 -0.42
N CYS A 265 -20.48 -24.19 -1.72
CA CYS A 265 -19.54 -23.61 -2.70
C CYS A 265 -19.60 -22.06 -2.75
N TRP A 266 -20.77 -21.45 -2.51
CA TRP A 266 -20.92 -19.99 -2.45
C TRP A 266 -20.05 -19.35 -1.35
N VAL A 267 -19.86 -20.01 -0.20
CA VAL A 267 -19.00 -19.52 0.91
C VAL A 267 -17.54 -19.58 0.50
N VAL A 268 -17.14 -20.66 -0.17
CA VAL A 268 -15.79 -20.86 -0.68
C VAL A 268 -15.43 -19.75 -1.68
N GLN A 269 -16.36 -19.40 -2.58
CA GLN A 269 -16.18 -18.32 -3.54
C GLN A 269 -16.19 -16.92 -2.88
N LEU A 270 -17.09 -16.66 -1.93
CA LEU A 270 -17.23 -15.36 -1.26
C LEU A 270 -15.98 -14.95 -0.45
N PHE A 271 -15.35 -15.93 0.23
CA PHE A 271 -14.15 -15.69 1.04
C PHE A 271 -12.86 -16.12 0.34
N SER A 272 -12.93 -16.64 -0.88
CA SER A 272 -11.81 -17.20 -1.64
C SER A 272 -10.98 -18.18 -0.78
N LEU A 273 -11.67 -19.20 -0.25
CA LEU A 273 -11.09 -20.16 0.69
C LEU A 273 -10.14 -21.13 -0.02
N VAL A 274 -8.84 -20.99 0.24
CA VAL A 274 -7.81 -21.91 -0.28
C VAL A 274 -6.85 -22.28 0.86
N CYS A 275 -6.50 -23.57 0.93
CA CYS A 275 -5.47 -24.05 1.84
C CYS A 275 -4.11 -23.92 1.15
N THR A 276 -3.22 -23.08 1.68
CA THR A 276 -1.89 -22.85 1.08
C THR A 276 -0.81 -23.77 1.67
N VAL A 277 -1.13 -24.44 2.79
CA VAL A 277 -0.19 -25.31 3.50
C VAL A 277 -0.10 -26.66 2.79
N LYS A 278 1.11 -27.10 2.45
CA LYS A 278 1.35 -28.38 1.78
C LYS A 278 0.94 -29.56 2.66
N GLY A 279 0.39 -30.60 2.03
CA GLY A 279 0.05 -31.87 2.68
C GLY A 279 -1.26 -31.88 3.46
N TYR A 280 -2.27 -31.12 3.04
CA TYR A 280 -3.66 -31.31 3.48
C TYR A 280 -4.46 -32.12 2.46
N TYR A 281 -4.36 -31.75 1.18
CA TYR A 281 -4.89 -32.48 0.03
C TYR A 281 -4.00 -32.21 -1.18
N ASP A 282 -4.05 -33.10 -2.18
CA ASP A 282 -3.40 -32.88 -3.46
C ASP A 282 -4.32 -32.07 -4.37
N PRO A 283 -3.95 -30.81 -4.72
CA PRO A 283 -4.83 -29.91 -5.46
C PRO A 283 -5.14 -30.42 -6.88
N LYS A 284 -4.26 -31.25 -7.45
CA LYS A 284 -4.44 -31.84 -8.79
C LYS A 284 -5.52 -32.93 -8.81
N GLU A 285 -5.66 -33.68 -7.73
CA GLU A 285 -6.67 -34.73 -7.64
C GLU A 285 -8.07 -34.13 -7.39
N MET A 286 -8.14 -33.10 -6.54
CA MET A 286 -9.39 -32.41 -6.19
C MET A 286 -9.97 -31.56 -7.34
N LEU A 287 -9.12 -31.03 -8.24
CA LEU A 287 -9.58 -30.27 -9.42
C LEU A 287 -10.31 -31.16 -10.45
N SER A 288 -10.11 -32.47 -10.40
CA SER A 288 -10.67 -33.42 -11.37
C SER A 288 -12.10 -33.88 -11.06
N ARG A 289 -12.55 -33.73 -9.80
CA ARG A 289 -13.79 -34.33 -9.29
C ARG A 289 -15.05 -33.47 -9.46
N ASP A 290 -14.96 -32.14 -9.40
CA ASP A 290 -16.14 -31.26 -9.48
C ASP A 290 -15.94 -30.07 -10.44
N ARG A 291 -16.75 -30.01 -11.50
CA ARG A 291 -16.75 -28.93 -12.50
C ARG A 291 -17.41 -27.63 -12.01
N ASP A 292 -18.15 -27.67 -10.90
CA ASP A 292 -19.00 -26.56 -10.44
C ASP A 292 -18.33 -25.63 -9.42
N CYS A 293 -17.17 -26.01 -8.87
CA CYS A 293 -16.44 -25.20 -7.87
C CYS A 293 -14.94 -25.18 -8.16
N LEU A 294 -14.50 -24.35 -9.11
CA LEU A 294 -13.07 -24.15 -9.40
C LEU A 294 -12.41 -23.41 -8.23
N LEU A 295 -11.53 -24.10 -7.50
CA LEU A 295 -10.65 -23.45 -6.53
C LEU A 295 -9.61 -22.63 -7.30
N PRO A 296 -9.39 -21.34 -6.96
CA PRO A 296 -8.33 -20.55 -7.57
C PRO A 296 -6.98 -20.99 -6.96
N VAL A 297 -6.40 -22.05 -7.53
CA VAL A 297 -5.25 -22.81 -6.98
C VAL A 297 -3.93 -22.02 -7.00
N GLU A 298 -3.85 -20.95 -7.76
CA GLU A 298 -2.64 -20.15 -7.88
C GLU A 298 -2.81 -18.82 -7.15
N GLU A 299 -1.77 -18.44 -6.40
CA GLU A 299 -1.49 -17.13 -5.78
C GLU A 299 -1.65 -17.02 -4.25
N ALA A 300 -0.54 -16.81 -3.58
CA ALA A 300 -0.48 -16.69 -2.13
C ALA A 300 -1.09 -15.36 -1.64
N GLY A 301 -2.41 -15.34 -1.40
CA GLY A 301 -3.13 -14.16 -0.90
C GLY A 301 -2.54 -13.60 0.41
N VAL A 302 -1.95 -14.45 1.25
CA VAL A 302 -1.30 -14.03 2.49
C VAL A 302 0.04 -13.30 2.26
N LEU A 303 0.73 -13.57 1.14
CA LEU A 303 1.95 -12.83 0.80
C LEU A 303 1.62 -11.36 0.50
N TRP A 304 0.57 -11.11 -0.28
CA TRP A 304 0.13 -9.75 -0.55
C TRP A 304 -0.35 -9.03 0.71
N ASP A 305 -1.09 -9.70 1.61
CA ASP A 305 -1.46 -9.11 2.91
C ASP A 305 -0.23 -8.72 3.74
N SER A 306 0.83 -9.55 3.73
CA SER A 306 2.09 -9.30 4.44
C SER A 306 2.88 -8.14 3.84
N VAL A 307 2.93 -8.05 2.50
CA VAL A 307 3.55 -6.92 1.78
C VAL A 307 2.79 -5.63 2.07
N CYS A 308 1.45 -5.67 2.03
CA CYS A 308 0.61 -4.54 2.40
C CYS A 308 0.90 -4.08 3.83
N PHE A 309 0.94 -5.01 4.79
CA PHE A 309 1.25 -4.73 6.18
C PHE A 309 2.61 -4.03 6.35
N LEU A 310 3.66 -4.47 5.64
CA LEU A 310 4.97 -3.81 5.64
C LEU A 310 4.87 -2.35 5.21
N PHE A 311 4.21 -2.07 4.07
CA PHE A 311 4.07 -0.70 3.58
C PHE A 311 3.21 0.18 4.51
N LEU A 312 2.17 -0.39 5.13
CA LEU A 312 1.35 0.32 6.11
C LEU A 312 2.16 0.73 7.35
N LEU A 313 3.00 -0.18 7.88
CA LEU A 313 3.89 0.13 9.01
C LEU A 313 4.95 1.17 8.64
N LEU A 314 5.56 1.04 7.45
CA LEU A 314 6.57 1.99 6.96
C LEU A 314 5.96 3.39 6.79
N GLN A 315 4.75 3.48 6.23
CA GLN A 315 4.04 4.75 6.10
C GLN A 315 3.64 5.34 7.46
N ARG A 316 3.26 4.50 8.44
CA ARG A 316 3.00 4.95 9.82
C ARG A 316 4.24 5.61 10.43
N ARG A 317 5.42 5.00 10.23
CA ARG A 317 6.71 5.56 10.67
C ARG A 317 7.01 6.89 9.98
N VAL A 318 6.70 7.02 8.69
CA VAL A 318 6.79 8.28 7.94
C VAL A 318 5.90 9.35 8.55
N PHE A 319 4.64 9.06 8.88
CA PHE A 319 3.73 10.02 9.51
C PHE A 319 4.17 10.48 10.89
N LEU A 320 4.89 9.64 11.64
CA LEU A 320 5.46 9.97 12.94
C LEU A 320 6.81 10.70 12.85
N SER A 321 7.33 10.90 11.64
CA SER A 321 8.65 11.48 11.43
C SER A 321 8.63 13.01 11.37
N ARG A 322 9.67 13.64 11.90
CA ARG A 322 9.88 15.10 11.80
C ARG A 322 10.05 15.56 10.34
N TYR A 323 10.58 14.71 9.45
CA TYR A 323 10.70 15.01 8.02
C TYR A 323 9.34 15.26 7.37
N PHE A 324 8.30 14.55 7.82
CA PHE A 324 6.96 14.68 7.27
C PHE A 324 6.28 16.00 7.65
N LEU A 325 6.69 16.65 8.74
CA LEU A 325 6.19 17.99 9.11
C LEU A 325 6.55 19.05 8.05
N HIS A 326 7.74 18.95 7.45
CA HIS A 326 8.13 19.85 6.35
C HIS A 326 7.26 19.60 5.10
N VAL A 327 6.95 18.34 4.81
CA VAL A 327 6.05 17.98 3.70
C VAL A 327 4.62 18.47 3.96
N CYS A 328 4.10 18.35 5.18
CA CYS A 328 2.80 18.92 5.55
C CYS A 328 2.76 20.44 5.35
N ALA A 329 3.79 21.15 5.81
CA ALA A 329 3.86 22.61 5.68
C ALA A 329 3.89 23.03 4.20
N GLU A 330 4.60 22.29 3.35
CA GLU A 330 4.61 22.52 1.91
C GLU A 330 3.25 22.24 1.27
N LEU A 331 2.60 21.12 1.62
CA LEU A 331 1.26 20.81 1.11
C LEU A 331 0.23 21.89 1.49
N GLN A 332 0.31 22.43 2.71
CA GLN A 332 -0.52 23.56 3.15
C GLN A 332 -0.21 24.83 2.35
N ALA A 333 1.06 25.13 2.11
CA ALA A 333 1.45 26.26 1.26
C ALA A 333 0.93 26.09 -0.18
N THR A 334 1.01 24.89 -0.76
CA THR A 334 0.46 24.63 -2.10
C THR A 334 -1.06 24.77 -2.16
N ALA A 335 -1.77 24.41 -1.09
CA ALA A 335 -3.22 24.60 -1.00
C ALA A 335 -3.60 26.09 -1.04
N LEU A 336 -2.85 26.95 -0.32
CA LEU A 336 -3.04 28.41 -0.35
C LEU A 336 -2.70 29.02 -1.71
N GLN A 337 -1.76 28.42 -2.45
CA GLN A 337 -1.34 28.90 -3.76
C GLN A 337 -2.33 28.60 -4.90
N ALA A 338 -3.35 27.78 -4.67
CA ALA A 338 -4.30 27.38 -5.71
C ALA A 338 -5.01 28.59 -6.38
N SER A 339 -5.40 29.60 -5.60
CA SER A 339 -6.05 30.82 -6.11
C SER A 339 -5.10 31.66 -6.98
N ARG A 340 -3.83 31.78 -6.56
CA ARG A 340 -2.79 32.47 -7.33
C ARG A 340 -2.45 31.72 -8.61
N GLY A 341 -2.42 30.39 -8.57
CA GLY A 341 -2.25 29.55 -9.76
C GLY A 341 -3.35 29.79 -10.80
N PHE A 342 -4.61 29.83 -10.35
CA PHE A 342 -5.74 30.16 -11.22
C PHE A 342 -5.66 31.59 -11.79
N ALA A 343 -5.27 32.57 -10.98
CA ALA A 343 -5.09 33.95 -11.44
C ALA A 343 -4.00 34.06 -12.53
N LEU A 344 -2.87 33.37 -12.36
CA LEU A 344 -1.80 33.33 -13.35
C LEU A 344 -2.22 32.62 -14.64
N TYR A 345 -2.97 31.52 -14.53
CA TYR A 345 -3.50 30.80 -15.69
C TYR A 345 -4.48 31.69 -16.48
N ASN A 346 -5.38 32.39 -15.81
CA ASN A 346 -6.31 33.32 -16.46
C ASN A 346 -5.58 34.49 -17.12
N ALA A 347 -4.57 35.07 -16.46
CA ALA A 347 -3.76 36.13 -17.04
C ALA A 347 -3.01 35.66 -18.30
N ALA A 348 -2.48 34.43 -18.29
CA ALA A 348 -1.83 33.83 -19.45
C ALA A 348 -2.82 33.58 -20.60
N ASN A 349 -4.02 33.08 -20.30
CA ASN A 349 -5.08 32.84 -21.29
C ASN A 349 -5.57 34.14 -21.92
N LEU A 350 -5.84 35.19 -21.13
CA LEU A 350 -6.23 36.50 -21.64
C LEU A 350 -5.17 37.08 -22.57
N LYS A 351 -3.90 36.99 -22.17
CA LYS A 351 -2.77 37.42 -23.02
C LYS A 351 -2.71 36.61 -24.32
N SER A 352 -2.96 35.30 -24.28
CA SER A 352 -3.02 34.46 -25.47
C SER A 352 -4.16 34.88 -26.40
N ILE A 353 -5.35 35.14 -25.86
CA ILE A 353 -6.52 35.61 -26.62
C ILE A 353 -6.23 36.96 -27.28
N ASP A 354 -5.64 37.91 -26.56
CA ASP A 354 -5.27 39.22 -27.11
C ASP A 354 -4.23 39.11 -28.23
N LEU A 355 -3.28 38.19 -28.12
CA LEU A 355 -2.31 37.92 -29.18
C LEU A 355 -2.99 37.35 -30.43
N HIS A 356 -3.92 36.40 -30.27
CA HIS A 356 -4.70 35.86 -31.39
C HIS A 356 -5.58 36.93 -32.04
N ARG A 357 -6.29 37.73 -31.23
CA ARG A 357 -7.11 38.84 -31.72
C ARG A 357 -6.30 39.84 -32.55
N LYS A 358 -5.11 40.24 -32.07
CA LYS A 358 -4.20 41.13 -32.81
C LYS A 358 -3.68 40.50 -34.10
N ALA A 359 -3.49 39.17 -34.12
CA ALA A 359 -3.11 38.45 -35.33
C ALA A 359 -4.26 38.40 -36.35
N GLU A 360 -5.50 38.18 -35.90
CA GLU A 360 -6.71 38.22 -36.73
C GLU A 360 -6.98 39.62 -37.29
N GLU A 361 -6.85 40.68 -36.47
CA GLU A 361 -7.00 42.05 -36.95
C GLU A 361 -5.98 42.39 -38.04
N LYS A 362 -4.74 41.89 -37.91
CA LYS A 362 -3.70 42.03 -38.95
C LYS A 362 -4.03 41.24 -40.22
N SER A 363 -4.52 40.01 -40.09
CA SER A 363 -4.88 39.19 -41.26
C SER A 363 -6.11 39.75 -41.99
N LEU A 364 -7.12 40.23 -41.26
CA LEU A 364 -8.28 40.93 -41.81
C LEU A 364 -7.88 42.23 -42.51
N ALA A 365 -6.96 43.01 -41.93
CA ALA A 365 -6.44 44.21 -42.57
C ALA A 365 -5.67 43.90 -43.86
N GLN A 366 -4.91 42.80 -43.90
CA GLN A 366 -4.23 42.32 -45.10
C GLN A 366 -5.24 41.87 -46.18
N LEU A 367 -6.25 41.09 -45.81
CA LEU A 367 -7.32 40.65 -46.69
C LEU A 367 -8.09 41.83 -47.29
N LYS A 368 -8.44 42.83 -46.48
CA LYS A 368 -9.11 44.05 -46.94
C LYS A 368 -8.27 44.81 -47.99
N ARG A 369 -6.97 44.99 -47.73
CA ARG A 369 -6.04 45.62 -48.70
C ARG A 369 -5.94 44.83 -50.00
N GLN A 370 -5.93 43.49 -49.93
CA GLN A 370 -5.92 42.65 -51.13
C GLN A 370 -7.22 42.79 -51.92
N MET A 371 -8.38 42.79 -51.25
CA MET A 371 -9.68 42.95 -51.87
C MET A 371 -9.86 44.32 -52.54
N GLU A 372 -9.41 45.40 -51.89
CA GLU A 372 -9.41 46.76 -52.47
C GLU A 372 -8.52 46.84 -53.72
N ARG A 373 -7.33 46.22 -53.71
CA ARG A 373 -6.47 46.12 -54.90
C ARG A 373 -7.13 45.35 -56.04
N ILE A 374 -7.82 44.25 -55.74
CA ILE A 374 -8.57 43.48 -56.74
C ILE A 374 -9.70 44.33 -57.32
N ARG A 375 -10.46 45.03 -56.47
CA ARG A 375 -11.55 45.92 -56.89
C ARG A 375 -11.03 47.05 -57.79
N ALA A 376 -9.94 47.72 -57.41
CA ALA A 376 -9.33 48.77 -58.22
C ALA A 376 -8.84 48.25 -59.59
N LYS A 377 -8.26 47.04 -59.64
CA LYS A 377 -7.90 46.39 -60.91
C LYS A 377 -9.13 46.09 -61.77
N GLN A 378 -10.20 45.56 -61.19
CA GLN A 378 -11.45 45.30 -61.90
C GLN A 378 -12.09 46.59 -62.43
N GLU A 379 -12.13 47.66 -61.63
CA GLU A 379 -12.63 48.97 -62.05
C GLU A 379 -11.83 49.52 -63.24
N LYS A 380 -10.49 49.44 -63.17
CA LYS A 380 -9.60 49.84 -64.26
C LYS A 380 -9.82 49.02 -65.53
N HIS A 381 -10.02 47.70 -65.41
CA HIS A 381 -10.39 46.85 -66.54
C HIS A 381 -11.76 47.23 -67.12
N ARG A 382 -12.74 47.58 -66.28
CA ARG A 382 -14.08 47.99 -66.70
C ARG A 382 -14.06 49.34 -67.44
N GLN A 383 -13.30 50.32 -66.92
CA GLN A 383 -13.08 51.62 -67.57
C GLN A 383 -12.31 51.49 -68.88
N SER A 384 -11.27 50.65 -68.94
CA SER A 384 -10.54 50.35 -70.18
C SER A 384 -11.45 49.69 -71.23
N ARG A 385 -12.40 48.85 -70.81
CA ARG A 385 -13.40 48.25 -71.71
C ARG A 385 -14.43 49.28 -72.21
N ALA A 386 -14.82 50.25 -71.37
CA ALA A 386 -15.72 51.35 -71.74
C ALA A 386 -15.06 52.38 -72.67
N GLY A 387 -13.77 52.68 -72.49
CA GLY A 387 -13.00 53.56 -73.39
C GLY A 387 -12.72 52.94 -74.77
N ARG A 388 -12.80 51.62 -74.91
CA ARG A 388 -12.66 50.91 -76.18
C ARG A 388 -13.94 50.87 -77.02
N SER A 389 -15.03 51.43 -76.50
CA SER A 389 -16.36 51.50 -77.16
C SER A 389 -16.72 52.91 -77.67
N GLN A 390 -15.79 53.86 -77.69
CA GLN A 390 -15.93 55.10 -78.46
C GLN A 390 -15.39 54.88 -79.89
N PRO A 391 -16.19 55.08 -80.97
CA PRO A 391 -15.72 54.94 -82.34
C PRO A 391 -14.71 56.04 -82.68
N GLN A 392 -13.55 55.68 -83.22
CA GLN A 392 -12.68 56.62 -83.93
C GLN A 392 -13.32 56.93 -85.29
N GLU A 393 -13.78 58.16 -85.49
CA GLU A 393 -14.05 58.71 -86.84
C GLU A 393 -12.72 58.86 -87.61
N PRO A 394 -12.67 58.50 -88.91
CA PRO A 394 -11.46 58.64 -89.71
C PRO A 394 -11.26 60.09 -90.19
N PRO A 395 -10.00 60.55 -90.34
CA PRO A 395 -9.71 61.90 -90.81
C PRO A 395 -9.80 62.00 -92.34
N ASP A 396 -10.42 63.10 -92.78
CA ASP A 396 -10.57 63.56 -94.17
C ASP A 396 -9.21 63.93 -94.81
N PRO A 397 -8.90 63.51 -96.05
CA PRO A 397 -7.77 64.04 -96.80
C PRO A 397 -8.25 64.93 -97.96
N THR A 398 -7.99 66.24 -97.89
CA THR A 398 -8.15 67.18 -99.00
C THR A 398 -6.80 67.69 -99.52
N GLN A 399 -6.61 67.49 -100.84
CA GLN A 399 -5.87 68.30 -101.84
C GLN A 399 -4.32 68.31 -101.77
N GLU A 400 -3.52 68.26 -102.84
CA GLU A 400 -3.66 68.41 -104.32
C GLU A 400 -2.27 68.06 -104.95
N PRO A 401 -2.00 68.10 -106.28
CA PRO A 401 -2.85 68.43 -107.43
C PRO A 401 -3.06 67.31 -108.47
#